data_AF-A0A7V3YH35-F1
#
_entry.id   AF-A0A7V3YH35-F1
#
_cell.length_a   1.000
_cell.length_b   1.000
_cell.length_c   1.000
_cell.angle_alpha   90.00
_cell.angle_beta   90.00
_cell.angle_gamma   90.00
#
_symmetry.space_group_name_H-M   'P 1'
#
loop_
_entity.id
_entity.type
_entity.pdbx_description
1 polymer ?
#
loop_
_entity_poly.entity_id
_entity_poly.type
_entity_poly.pdbx_seq_one_letter_code
_entity_poly.pdbx_strand_id
1 'polypeptide(L)'
;MGGLRKRDWWMAFLFVLPVVVILLAISIFPMVYSFYLSLCKWDIGMGGQRTFIGAGNYLRLFSDARFFNSLKNTGRVLLFGVGTQFALGLSLALLLNRSFRGRSLVVTLFLLPMMISPVVVGCIWKI
;
A
#
# COMPACT_ATOMS: atom_id res chain seq x y z
N MET A 1 -17.48 1.80 35.88
CA MET A 1 -16.52 1.62 34.76
C MET A 1 -15.43 0.67 35.24
N GLY A 2 -15.58 -0.62 34.97
CA GLY A 2 -14.80 -1.69 35.60
C GLY A 2 -13.35 -1.71 35.13
N GLY A 3 -12.40 -1.57 36.05
CA GLY A 3 -10.98 -1.67 35.77
C GLY A 3 -10.66 -3.06 35.24
N LEU A 4 -10.18 -3.12 33.99
CA LEU A 4 -9.70 -4.36 33.38
C LEU A 4 -8.59 -4.94 34.27
N ARG A 5 -8.86 -6.09 34.90
CA ARG A 5 -7.87 -6.81 35.69
C ARG A 5 -6.78 -7.27 34.73
N LYS A 6 -5.49 -7.16 35.13
CA LYS A 6 -4.32 -7.60 34.34
C LYS A 6 -4.47 -9.01 33.72
N ARG A 7 -5.31 -9.86 34.32
CA ARG A 7 -5.63 -11.22 33.85
C ARG A 7 -6.40 -11.25 32.52
N ASP A 8 -7.25 -10.26 32.26
CA ASP A 8 -8.07 -10.20 31.03
C ASP A 8 -7.22 -9.76 29.82
N TRP A 9 -6.21 -8.91 30.05
CA TRP A 9 -5.22 -8.51 29.04
C TRP A 9 -4.34 -9.67 28.58
N TRP A 10 -3.95 -10.56 29.48
CA TRP A 10 -3.09 -11.70 29.13
C TRP A 10 -3.83 -12.74 28.29
N MET A 11 -5.11 -12.97 28.61
CA MET A 11 -5.98 -13.85 27.82
C MET A 11 -6.23 -13.25 26.43
N ALA A 12 -6.56 -11.95 26.35
CA ALA A 12 -6.72 -11.27 25.06
C ALA A 12 -5.45 -11.36 24.20
N PHE A 13 -4.27 -11.17 24.80
CA PHE A 13 -3.00 -11.31 24.09
C PHE A 13 -2.79 -12.74 23.59
N LEU A 14 -3.07 -13.76 24.39
CA LEU A 14 -2.90 -15.17 24.01
C LEU A 14 -3.80 -15.57 22.82
N PHE A 15 -5.03 -15.03 22.74
CA PHE A 15 -5.95 -15.28 21.62
C PHE A 15 -5.54 -14.54 20.33
N VAL A 16 -4.94 -13.35 20.46
CA VAL A 16 -4.49 -12.54 19.31
C VAL A 16 -3.11 -12.99 18.80
N LEU A 17 -2.27 -13.53 19.69
CA LEU A 17 -0.90 -13.98 19.42
C LEU A 17 -0.78 -14.87 18.17
N PRO A 18 -1.56 -15.96 17.97
CA PRO A 18 -1.38 -16.83 16.81
C PRO A 18 -1.62 -16.11 15.49
N VAL A 19 -2.64 -15.24 15.42
CA VAL A 19 -2.93 -14.45 14.22
C VAL A 19 -1.81 -13.45 13.94
N VAL A 20 -1.35 -12.74 14.97
CA VAL A 20 -0.24 -11.78 14.83
C VAL A 20 1.04 -12.47 14.40
N VAL A 21 1.39 -13.61 14.99
CA VAL A 21 2.58 -14.38 14.62
C VAL A 21 2.51 -14.82 13.16
N ILE A 22 1.35 -15.33 12.70
CA ILE A 22 1.18 -15.73 11.29
C ILE A 22 1.29 -14.53 10.36
N LEU A 23 0.62 -13.41 10.67
CA LEU A 23 0.68 -12.19 9.84
C LEU A 23 2.11 -11.62 9.77
N LEU A 24 2.81 -11.59 10.90
CA LEU A 24 4.19 -11.15 10.97
C LEU A 24 5.10 -12.11 10.22
N ALA A 25 4.94 -13.43 10.35
CA ALA A 25 5.73 -14.40 9.61
C ALA A 25 5.54 -14.21 8.10
N ILE A 26 4.30 -14.10 7.62
CA ILE A 26 3.99 -13.94 6.19
C ILE A 26 4.47 -12.58 5.66
N SER A 27 4.51 -11.53 6.48
CA SER A 27 4.93 -10.19 6.05
C SER A 27 6.44 -9.97 6.17
N ILE A 28 7.05 -10.36 7.29
CA ILE A 28 8.47 -10.12 7.59
C ILE A 28 9.35 -11.08 6.80
N PHE A 29 8.96 -12.35 6.66
CA PHE A 29 9.79 -13.33 5.93
C PHE A 29 10.12 -12.86 4.50
N PRO A 30 9.15 -12.51 3.63
CA PRO A 30 9.47 -12.03 2.29
C PRO A 30 10.20 -10.68 2.32
N MET A 31 9.91 -9.79 3.28
CA MET A 31 10.62 -8.51 3.40
C MET A 31 12.11 -8.70 3.68
N VAL A 32 12.46 -9.57 4.64
CA VAL A 32 13.85 -9.90 4.98
C VAL A 32 14.54 -10.60 3.81
N TYR A 33 13.83 -11.54 3.16
CA TYR A 33 14.37 -12.22 1.98
C TYR A 33 14.61 -11.26 0.81
N SER A 34 13.67 -10.35 0.53
CA SER A 34 13.83 -9.30 -0.49
C SER A 34 14.98 -8.35 -0.16
N PHE A 35 15.20 -8.01 1.11
CA PHE A 35 16.35 -7.22 1.54
C PHE A 35 17.66 -7.97 1.34
N TYR A 36 17.73 -9.26 1.65
CA TYR A 36 18.90 -10.07 1.34
C TYR A 36 19.17 -10.14 -0.17
N LEU A 37 18.11 -10.29 -0.97
CA LEU A 37 18.21 -10.30 -2.43
C LEU A 37 18.66 -8.95 -3.00
N SER A 38 18.31 -7.82 -2.40
CA SER A 38 18.75 -6.50 -2.88
C SER A 38 20.26 -6.28 -2.73
N LEU A 39 20.92 -7.02 -1.83
CA LEU A 39 22.37 -7.05 -1.66
C LEU A 39 23.07 -8.05 -2.59
N CYS A 40 22.30 -8.92 -3.24
CA CYS A 40 22.80 -9.89 -4.20
C CYS A 40 22.63 -9.36 -5.64
N LYS A 41 23.62 -9.58 -6.49
CA LYS A 41 23.43 -9.52 -7.94
C LYS A 41 22.83 -10.85 -8.36
N TRP A 42 21.59 -10.81 -8.83
CA TRP A 42 20.92 -11.99 -9.33
C TRP A 42 20.17 -11.67 -10.62
N ASP A 43 20.56 -12.34 -11.70
CA ASP A 43 19.88 -12.25 -12.98
C ASP A 43 19.02 -13.51 -13.16
N ILE A 44 17.72 -13.35 -12.92
CA ILE A 44 16.74 -14.46 -12.93
C ILE A 44 16.51 -14.95 -14.38
N GLY A 45 16.71 -14.10 -15.39
CA GLY A 45 16.44 -14.41 -16.79
C GLY A 45 17.60 -15.06 -17.54
N MET A 46 18.85 -14.81 -17.13
CA MET A 46 20.05 -15.29 -17.84
C MET A 46 20.75 -16.48 -17.18
N GLY A 47 20.12 -17.14 -16.20
CA GLY A 47 20.75 -18.26 -15.48
C GLY A 47 21.98 -17.84 -14.65
N GLY A 48 22.07 -16.57 -14.28
CA GLY A 48 23.20 -16.02 -13.55
C GLY A 48 23.29 -16.56 -12.12
N GLN A 49 24.52 -16.87 -11.67
CA GLN A 49 24.78 -17.22 -10.28
C GLN A 49 24.44 -16.05 -9.35
N ARG A 50 23.77 -16.36 -8.23
CA ARG A 50 23.55 -15.39 -7.14
C ARG A 50 24.89 -15.03 -6.54
N THR A 51 25.31 -13.78 -6.71
CA THR A 51 26.57 -13.28 -6.16
C THR A 51 26.27 -12.19 -5.15
N PHE A 52 26.78 -12.33 -3.92
CA PHE A 52 26.64 -11.28 -2.91
C PHE A 52 27.58 -10.13 -3.24
N ILE A 53 27.04 -8.95 -3.54
CA ILE A 53 27.80 -7.75 -3.92
C ILE A 53 27.62 -6.60 -2.91
N GLY A 54 27.02 -6.89 -1.75
CA GLY A 54 26.71 -5.89 -0.74
C GLY A 54 25.88 -4.74 -1.30
N ALA A 55 26.30 -3.49 -1.04
CA ALA A 55 25.59 -2.30 -1.49
C ALA A 55 25.81 -1.94 -2.98
N GLY A 56 26.45 -2.81 -3.78
CA GLY A 56 26.79 -2.52 -5.18
C GLY A 56 25.59 -2.18 -6.07
N ASN A 57 24.42 -2.77 -5.80
CA ASN A 57 23.18 -2.44 -6.53
C ASN A 57 22.72 -1.00 -6.24
N TYR A 58 22.83 -0.54 -5.00
CA TYR A 58 22.43 0.80 -4.59
C TYR A 58 23.36 1.88 -5.18
N LEU A 59 24.67 1.64 -5.16
CA LEU A 59 25.65 2.55 -5.78
C LEU A 59 25.36 2.76 -7.27
N ARG A 60 25.05 1.69 -8.00
CA ARG A 60 24.66 1.77 -9.42
C ARG A 60 23.35 2.54 -9.62
N LEU A 61 22.39 2.35 -8.71
CA LEU A 61 21.09 3.01 -8.77
C LEU A 61 21.21 4.54 -8.69
N PHE A 62 22.10 5.06 -7.84
CA PHE A 62 22.35 6.50 -7.70
C PHE A 62 23.03 7.15 -8.92
N SER A 63 23.60 6.37 -9.83
CA SER A 63 24.17 6.88 -11.08
C SER A 63 23.25 6.69 -12.28
N ASP A 64 22.08 6.05 -12.10
CA ASP A 64 21.15 5.75 -13.19
C ASP A 64 20.13 6.87 -13.39
N ALA A 65 20.18 7.54 -14.54
CA ALA A 65 19.20 8.57 -14.92
C ALA A 65 17.76 8.02 -15.00
N ARG A 66 17.57 6.74 -15.31
CA ARG A 66 16.25 6.10 -15.34
C ARG A 66 15.64 6.00 -13.95
N PHE A 67 16.46 5.79 -12.92
CA PHE A 67 15.99 5.77 -11.54
C PHE A 67 15.41 7.13 -11.13
N PHE A 68 16.11 8.22 -11.39
CA PHE A 68 15.62 9.58 -11.08
C PHE A 68 14.40 9.97 -11.91
N ASN A 69 14.35 9.60 -13.19
CA ASN A 69 13.17 9.81 -14.03
C ASN A 69 11.95 9.06 -13.49
N SER A 70 12.13 7.80 -13.07
CA SER A 70 11.07 6.99 -12.47
C SER A 70 10.61 7.60 -11.15
N LEU A 71 11.55 8.01 -10.28
CA LEU A 71 11.25 8.66 -9.00
C LEU A 71 10.45 9.96 -9.20
N LYS A 72 10.85 10.80 -10.17
CA LYS A 72 10.13 12.03 -10.52
C LYS A 72 8.74 11.74 -11.08
N ASN A 73 8.58 10.68 -11.86
CA ASN A 73 7.27 10.29 -12.38
C ASN A 73 6.35 9.81 -11.26
N THR A 74 6.82 8.90 -10.40
CA THR A 74 6.08 8.44 -9.23
C THR A 74 5.72 9.58 -8.28
N GLY A 75 6.67 10.48 -8.01
CA GLY A 75 6.42 11.68 -7.20
C GLY A 75 5.34 12.58 -7.79
N ARG A 76 5.34 12.80 -9.12
CA ARG A 76 4.28 13.57 -9.79
C ARG A 76 2.92 12.88 -9.69
N VAL A 77 2.85 11.57 -9.95
CA VAL A 77 1.60 10.80 -9.84
C VAL A 77 1.06 10.85 -8.41
N LEU A 78 1.92 10.73 -7.40
CA LEU A 78 1.52 10.83 -6.00
C LEU A 78 1.00 12.23 -5.66
N LEU A 79 1.77 13.29 -5.95
CA LEU A 79 1.40 14.65 -5.60
C LEU A 79 0.11 15.09 -6.29
N PHE A 80 0.02 14.93 -7.61
CA PHE A 80 -1.15 15.36 -8.36
C PHE A 80 -2.33 14.40 -8.20
N GLY A 81 -2.08 13.08 -8.21
CA GLY A 81 -3.13 12.08 -8.05
C GLY A 81 -3.75 12.14 -6.66
N VAL A 82 -2.95 11.87 -5.63
CA VAL A 82 -3.43 11.83 -4.24
C VAL A 82 -3.86 13.22 -3.77
N GLY A 83 -3.13 14.28 -4.14
CA GLY A 83 -3.49 15.65 -3.78
C GLY A 83 -4.85 16.06 -4.33
N THR A 84 -5.12 15.79 -5.61
CA THR A 84 -6.42 16.11 -6.23
C THR A 84 -7.53 15.22 -5.67
N GLN A 85 -7.29 13.92 -5.48
CA GLN A 85 -8.25 13.00 -4.87
C GLN A 85 -8.64 13.44 -3.46
N PHE A 86 -7.67 13.85 -2.65
CA PHE A 86 -7.91 14.35 -1.30
C PHE A 86 -8.71 15.66 -1.33
N ALA A 87 -8.31 16.62 -2.15
CA ALA A 87 -9.00 17.91 -2.27
C ALA A 87 -10.46 17.74 -2.72
N LEU A 88 -10.71 16.92 -3.75
CA LEU A 88 -12.05 16.62 -4.23
C LEU A 88 -12.86 15.83 -3.20
N GLY A 89 -12.28 14.79 -2.61
CA GLY A 89 -12.95 13.98 -1.59
C GLY A 89 -13.34 14.80 -0.36
N LEU A 90 -12.46 15.67 0.12
CA LEU A 90 -12.73 16.57 1.23
C LEU A 90 -13.81 17.60 0.87
N SER A 91 -13.74 18.21 -0.30
CA SER A 91 -14.73 19.19 -0.77
C SER A 91 -16.13 18.56 -0.87
N LEU A 92 -16.22 17.36 -1.44
CA LEU A 92 -17.46 16.59 -1.51
C LEU A 92 -17.96 16.19 -0.12
N ALA A 93 -17.08 15.75 0.77
CA ALA A 93 -17.44 15.39 2.14
C ALA A 93 -18.04 16.59 2.90
N LEU A 94 -17.45 17.79 2.77
CA LEU A 94 -17.96 19.01 3.39
C LEU A 94 -19.32 19.42 2.82
N LEU A 95 -19.52 19.29 1.51
CA LEU A 95 -20.80 19.58 0.84
C LEU A 95 -21.90 18.60 1.29
N LEU A 96 -21.56 17.31 1.38
CA LEU A 96 -22.47 16.24 1.80
C LEU A 96 -22.64 16.15 3.32
N ASN A 97 -21.89 16.92 4.11
CA ASN A 97 -22.05 16.97 5.56
C ASN A 97 -23.36 17.65 5.98
N ARG A 98 -23.92 18.52 5.13
CA ARG A 98 -25.22 19.15 5.38
C ARG A 98 -26.36 18.15 5.19
N SER A 99 -27.37 18.19 6.05
CA SER A 99 -28.58 17.38 5.90
C SER A 99 -29.47 17.95 4.79
N PHE A 100 -29.59 17.26 3.66
CA PHE A 100 -30.51 17.60 2.57
C PHE A 100 -31.35 16.38 2.15
N ARG A 101 -32.50 16.64 1.51
CA ARG A 101 -33.43 15.60 1.07
C ARG A 101 -32.82 14.84 -0.11
N GLY A 102 -32.63 13.52 0.04
CA GLY A 102 -31.97 12.67 -0.97
C GLY A 102 -30.50 12.36 -0.73
N ARG A 103 -29.90 12.83 0.38
CA ARG A 103 -28.49 12.57 0.74
C ARG A 103 -28.09 11.09 0.67
N SER A 104 -28.94 10.19 1.16
CA SER A 104 -28.63 8.76 1.18
C SER A 104 -28.44 8.19 -0.23
N LEU A 105 -29.25 8.60 -1.21
CA LEU A 105 -29.11 8.12 -2.59
C LEU A 105 -27.82 8.61 -3.23
N VAL A 106 -27.49 9.90 -3.03
CA VAL A 106 -26.27 10.51 -3.56
C VAL A 106 -25.03 9.82 -2.99
N VAL A 107 -24.98 9.60 -1.66
CA VAL A 107 -23.87 8.88 -1.01
C VAL A 107 -23.76 7.46 -1.54
N THR A 108 -24.88 6.71 -1.65
CA THR A 108 -24.84 5.35 -2.20
C THR A 108 -24.25 5.32 -3.61
N LEU A 109 -24.68 6.21 -4.51
CA LEU A 109 -24.15 6.30 -5.88
C LEU A 109 -22.64 6.58 -5.90
N PHE A 110 -22.14 7.44 -5.01
CA PHE A 110 -20.70 7.70 -4.88
C PHE A 110 -19.90 6.51 -4.34
N LEU A 111 -20.51 5.65 -3.51
CA LEU A 111 -19.86 4.47 -2.95
C LEU A 111 -19.83 3.27 -3.91
N LEU A 112 -20.80 3.16 -4.83
CA LEU A 112 -20.87 2.08 -5.83
C LEU A 112 -19.54 1.79 -6.55
N PRO A 113 -18.80 2.78 -7.08
CA PRO A 113 -17.56 2.51 -7.81
C PRO A 113 -16.48 1.84 -6.96
N MET A 114 -16.49 2.00 -5.62
CA MET A 114 -15.51 1.32 -4.76
C MET A 114 -15.71 -0.20 -4.71
N MET A 115 -16.88 -0.70 -5.13
CA MET A 115 -17.14 -2.13 -5.21
C MET A 115 -16.77 -2.73 -6.58
N ILE A 116 -16.39 -1.90 -7.55
CA ILE A 116 -15.97 -2.35 -8.89
C ILE A 116 -14.55 -2.92 -8.79
N SER A 117 -14.33 -4.09 -9.40
CA SER A 117 -12.99 -4.71 -9.46
C SER A 117 -11.99 -3.83 -10.23
N PRO A 118 -10.72 -3.73 -9.77
CA PRO A 118 -9.67 -2.98 -10.48
C PRO A 118 -9.52 -3.37 -11.96
N VAL A 119 -9.77 -4.64 -12.30
CA VAL A 119 -9.68 -5.13 -13.69
C VAL A 119 -10.73 -4.47 -14.58
N VAL A 120 -11.97 -4.32 -14.09
CA VAL A 120 -13.07 -3.69 -14.84
C VAL A 120 -12.79 -2.20 -15.05
N VAL A 121 -12.30 -1.52 -14.00
CA VAL A 121 -11.90 -0.11 -14.11
C VAL A 121 -10.81 0.07 -15.17
N GLY A 122 -9.82 -0.82 -15.20
CA GLY A 122 -8.76 -0.81 -16.21
C GLY A 122 -9.29 -1.01 -17.64
N CYS A 123 -10.27 -1.88 -17.83
CA CYS A 123 -10.91 -2.09 -19.14
C CYS A 123 -11.71 -0.86 -19.61
N ILE A 124 -12.40 -0.16 -18.71
CA ILE A 124 -13.19 1.04 -19.04
C ILE A 124 -12.31 2.17 -19.56
N TRP A 125 -11.14 2.37 -18.94
CA TRP A 125 -10.19 3.43 -19.31
C TRP A 125 -9.25 3.09 -20.47
N LYS A 126 -9.34 1.87 -21.02
CA LYS A 126 -8.54 1.43 -22.17
C LYS A 126 -9.09 1.95 -23.51
N ILE A 127 -10.37 2.32 -23.54
CA ILE A 127 -11.07 2.93 -24.69
C ILE A 127 -10.83 4.43 -24.66
#